data_AF-X1VD90-F1
#
_entry.id   AF-X1VD90-F1
#
_cell.length_a   1.000
_cell.length_b   1.000
_cell.length_c   1.000
_cell.angle_alpha   90.00
_cell.angle_beta   90.00
_cell.angle_gamma   90.00
#
_symmetry.space_group_name_H-M   'P 1'
#
loop_
_entity.id
_entity.type
_entity.pdbx_description
1 polymer ?
#
loop_
_entity_poly.entity_id
_entity_poly.type
_entity_poly.pdbx_seq_one_letter_code
_entity_poly.pdbx_strand_id
1 'polypeptide(L)' 'MIRIWGLTRKKTKELLEELVEMGDVQVEKDDKSHDMKYHLTRASVSFWLGPEGVKAIPAGIVQAVEITRRAKPSEV' A
#
# COMPACT_ATOMS: atom_id res chain seq x y z
N MET A 1 4.38 11.85 6.63
CA MET A 1 3.71 11.09 7.72
C MET A 1 2.26 10.83 7.32
N ILE A 2 1.86 9.56 7.20
CA ILE A 2 0.51 9.16 6.76
C ILE A 2 -0.50 9.46 7.88
N ARG A 3 -1.64 10.06 7.52
CA ARG A 3 -2.74 10.33 8.44
C ARG A 3 -3.99 9.63 7.93
N ILE A 4 -4.47 8.65 8.68
CA ILE A 4 -5.74 7.99 8.37
C ILE A 4 -6.85 8.92 8.87
N TRP A 5 -7.78 9.25 7.97
CA TRP A 5 -8.88 10.15 8.29
C TRP A 5 -9.79 9.50 9.34
N GLY A 6 -10.22 10.28 10.34
CA GLY A 6 -10.97 9.75 11.49
C GLY A 6 -10.13 9.18 12.63
N LEU A 7 -8.79 9.08 12.49
CA LEU A 7 -7.89 8.66 13.57
C LEU A 7 -6.98 9.79 14.05
N THR A 8 -6.65 9.75 15.36
CA THR A 8 -5.61 10.62 15.92
C THR A 8 -4.24 10.20 15.42
N ARG A 9 -3.26 11.12 15.47
CA ARG A 9 -1.87 10.82 15.06
C ARG A 9 -1.27 9.66 15.85
N LYS A 10 -1.50 9.62 17.17
CA LYS A 10 -1.03 8.55 18.05
C LYS A 10 -1.60 7.20 17.63
N LYS A 11 -2.93 7.13 17.44
CA LYS A 11 -3.60 5.89 17.04
C LYS A 11 -3.22 5.42 15.63
N THR A 12 -3.00 6.36 14.71
CA THR A 12 -2.50 6.02 13.37
C THR A 12 -1.11 5.40 13.44
N LYS A 13 -0.23 5.92 14.31
CA LYS A 13 1.11 5.38 14.49
C LYS A 13 1.07 3.98 15.12
N GLU A 14 0.34 3.82 16.22
CA GLU A 14 0.18 2.53 16.91
C GLU A 14 -0.33 1.44 15.94
N LEU A 15 -1.37 1.75 15.16
CA LEU A 15 -1.92 0.82 14.17
C LEU A 15 -0.89 0.41 13.11
N LEU A 16 -0.10 1.36 12.59
CA LEU A 16 0.91 1.06 11.58
C LEU A 16 2.06 0.22 12.15
N GLU A 17 2.45 0.45 13.40
CA GLU A 17 3.47 -0.36 14.09
C GLU A 17 2.98 -1.80 14.28
N GLU A 18 1.73 -1.98 14.75
CA GLU A 18 1.10 -3.31 14.90
C GLU A 18 1.03 -4.07 13.57
N LEU A 19 0.61 -3.41 12.48
CA LEU A 19 0.54 -4.02 11.16
C LEU A 19 1.90 -4.42 10.59
N VAL A 20 2.96 -3.70 10.95
CA VAL A 20 4.34 -4.06 10.58
C VAL A 20 4.81 -5.26 11.41
N GLU A 21 4.53 -5.29 12.71
CA GLU A 21 4.86 -6.42 13.59
C GLU A 21 4.15 -7.71 13.18
N MET A 22 2.89 -7.61 12.73
CA MET A 22 2.12 -8.74 12.21
C MET A 22 2.62 -9.24 10.84
N GLY A 23 3.48 -8.49 10.16
CA GLY A 23 3.99 -8.82 8.83
C GLY A 23 3.02 -8.51 7.68
N ASP A 24 1.93 -7.78 7.96
CA ASP A 24 0.95 -7.38 6.95
C ASP A 24 1.42 -6.20 6.11
N VAL A 25 2.28 -5.35 6.69
CA VAL A 25 2.83 -4.16 6.06
C VAL A 25 4.35 -4.19 6.12
N GLN A 26 4.99 -3.96 4.97
CA GLN A 26 6.40 -3.66 4.85
C GLN A 26 6.61 -2.15 4.89
N VAL A 27 7.62 -1.71 5.65
CA VAL A 27 8.03 -0.31 5.70
C VAL A 27 9.34 -0.14 4.93
N GLU A 28 9.35 0.78 3.98
CA GLU A 28 10.52 1.15 3.19
C GLU A 28 10.77 2.64 3.39
N LYS A 29 12.01 3.00 3.73
CA LYS A 29 12.42 4.40 3.81
C LYS A 29 12.96 4.83 2.47
N ASP A 30 12.37 5.86 1.88
CA ASP A 30 12.90 6.46 0.66
C ASP A 30 14.13 7.30 1.01
N ASP A 31 15.30 6.91 0.51
CA ASP A 31 16.55 7.62 0.78
C ASP A 31 16.59 9.02 0.15
N LYS A 32 15.78 9.29 -0.88
CA LYS A 32 15.76 10.59 -1.57
C LYS A 32 14.79 11.58 -0.94
N SER A 33 13.58 11.14 -0.58
CA SER A 33 12.57 12.03 0.00
C SER A 33 12.54 11.99 1.54
N HIS A 34 13.26 11.05 2.15
CA HIS A 34 13.21 10.73 3.58
C HIS A 34 11.81 10.34 4.09
N ASP A 35 10.88 10.04 3.18
CA ASP A 35 9.54 9.57 3.54
C ASP A 35 9.53 8.08 3.86
N MET A 36 8.68 7.71 4.82
CA MET A 36 8.36 6.33 5.13
C MET A 36 7.22 5.87 4.22
N LYS A 37 7.49 4.88 3.37
CA LYS A 37 6.52 4.21 2.51
C LYS A 37 6.08 2.91 3.16
N TYR A 38 4.78 2.66 3.11
CA TYR A 38 4.16 1.46 3.70
C TYR A 38 3.51 0.67 2.57
N HIS A 39 3.90 -0.59 2.43
CA HIS A 39 3.49 -1.50 1.37
C HIS A 39 2.80 -2.72 1.98
N LEU A 40 1.64 -3.11 1.46
CA LEU A 40 1.02 -4.37 1.86
C LEU A 40 1.84 -5.55 1.35
N THR A 41 2.03 -6.56 2.19
CA THR A 41 2.62 -7.83 1.75
C THR A 41 1.60 -8.61 0.91
N ARG A 42 2.07 -9.34 -0.11
CA ARG A 42 1.17 -10.08 -1.03
C ARG A 42 0.29 -11.11 -0.31
N ALA A 43 0.79 -11.71 0.77
CA ALA A 43 0.02 -12.67 1.57
C ALA A 43 -1.19 -12.00 2.23
N SER A 44 -0.98 -10.80 2.76
CA SER A 44 -1.97 -10.05 3.55
C SER A 44 -2.96 -9.27 2.70
N VAL A 45 -2.68 -9.05 1.41
CA VAL A 45 -3.62 -8.40 0.46
C VAL A 45 -4.99 -9.09 0.43
N SER A 46 -5.03 -10.42 0.61
CA SER A 46 -6.27 -11.18 0.63
C SER A 46 -7.20 -10.80 1.80
N PHE A 47 -6.64 -10.51 2.97
CA PHE A 47 -7.39 -10.03 4.14
C PHE A 47 -8.07 -8.69 3.86
N TRP A 48 -7.35 -7.76 3.23
CA TRP A 48 -7.84 -6.41 2.93
C TRP A 48 -8.87 -6.36 1.79
N LEU A 49 -8.77 -7.27 0.83
CA LEU A 49 -9.69 -7.33 -0.32
C LEU A 49 -10.94 -8.18 -0.04
N GLY A 50 -11.01 -8.85 1.11
CA GLY A 50 -12.14 -9.69 1.48
C GLY A 50 -12.22 -11.00 0.66
N PRO A 51 -13.35 -11.72 0.73
CA PRO A 51 -13.47 -13.09 0.21
C PRO A 51 -13.27 -13.20 -1.31
N GLU A 52 -13.53 -12.13 -2.06
CA GLU A 52 -13.31 -12.10 -3.50
C GLU A 52 -11.85 -11.79 -3.89
N GLY A 53 -11.05 -11.31 -2.94
CA GLY A 53 -9.61 -11.08 -3.12
C GLY A 53 -9.31 -10.19 -4.33
N VAL A 54 -8.33 -10.59 -5.15
CA VAL A 54 -7.93 -9.86 -6.36
C VAL A 54 -9.08 -9.79 -7.40
N LYS A 55 -10.06 -10.71 -7.35
CA LYS A 55 -11.20 -10.70 -8.28
C LYS A 55 -12.15 -9.52 -8.05
N ALA A 56 -12.13 -8.93 -6.85
CA ALA A 56 -12.90 -7.72 -6.54
C ALA A 56 -12.34 -6.47 -7.23
N ILE A 57 -11.10 -6.51 -7.73
CA ILE A 57 -10.46 -5.36 -8.37
C ILE A 57 -11.02 -5.19 -9.80
N PRO A 58 -11.65 -4.05 -10.13
CA PRO A 58 -12.19 -3.84 -11.47
C PRO A 58 -11.09 -3.90 -12.55
N ALA A 59 -11.39 -4.55 -13.68
CA ALA A 59 -10.42 -4.75 -14.77
C ALA A 59 -9.81 -3.44 -15.28
N GLY A 60 -10.60 -2.35 -15.33
CA GLY A 60 -10.10 -1.03 -15.74
C GLY A 60 -9.01 -0.47 -14.83
N ILE A 61 -9.04 -0.77 -13.53
CA ILE A 61 -7.97 -0.37 -12.58
C ILE A 61 -6.69 -1.15 -12.86
N VAL A 62 -6.80 -2.46 -13.10
CA VAL A 62 -5.66 -3.31 -13.45
C VAL A 62 -5.00 -2.83 -14.74
N GLN A 63 -5.82 -2.52 -15.76
CA GLN A 63 -5.36 -2.01 -17.05
C GLN A 63 -4.66 -0.65 -16.90
N ALA A 64 -5.22 0.28 -16.15
CA ALA A 64 -4.62 1.59 -15.92
C ALA A 64 -3.25 1.47 -15.24
N VAL A 65 -3.15 0.64 -14.19
CA VAL A 65 -1.88 0.38 -13.48
C VAL A 65 -0.84 -0.25 -14.43
N GLU A 66 -1.25 -1.19 -15.27
CA GLU A 66 -0.38 -1.83 -16.24
C GLU A 66 0.14 -0.84 -17.29
N ILE A 67 -0.73 0.00 -17.83
CA ILE A 67 -0.37 1.08 -18.78
C ILE A 67 0.63 2.04 -18.12
N THR A 68 0.34 2.55 -16.91
CA THR A 68 1.24 3.45 -16.18
C THR A 68 2.60 2.79 -15.92
N ARG A 69 2.64 1.50 -15.57
CA ARG A 69 3.90 0.77 -15.35
C ARG A 69 4.73 0.67 -16.63
N ARG A 70 4.08 0.48 -17.80
CA ARG A 70 4.75 0.42 -19.11
C ARG A 70 5.16 1.80 -19.64
N ALA A 71 4.45 2.85 -19.26
CA ALA A 71 4.74 4.22 -19.68
C ALA A 71 5.93 4.83 -18.92
N LYS A 72 6.09 4.53 -17.63
CA LYS A 72 7.21 5.03 -16.80
C LYS A 72 8.63 4.86 -17.41
N PRO A 73 8.98 3.71 -18.02
CA PRO A 73 10.25 3.53 -18.72
C PRO A 73 10.40 4.36 -20.01
N SER A 74 9.31 4.85 -20.59
CA SER A 74 9.29 5.58 -21.86
C SER A 74 9.27 7.09 -21.69
N GLU A 75 9.15 7.61 -20.47
CA GLU A 75 9.20 9.04 -20.14
C GLU A 75 10.65 9.53 -19.88
N VAL A 76 11.63 8.96 -20.60
CA VAL A 76 13.04 9.39 -20.56
C VAL A 76 13.35 10.30 -21.74
#